data_AF-W2QDQ0-F1
#
_entry.id   AF-W2QDQ0-F1
#
_cell.length_a   1.000
_cell.length_b   1.000
_cell.length_c   1.000
_cell.angle_alpha   90.00
_cell.angle_beta   90.00
_cell.angle_gamma   90.00
#
_symmetry.space_group_name_H-M   'P 1'
#
loop_
_entity.id
_entity.type
_entity.pdbx_description
1 polymer ?
#
loop_
_entity_poly.entity_id
_entity_poly.type
_entity_poly.pdbx_seq_one_letter_code
_entity_poly.pdbx_strand_id
1 'polypeptide(L)'
;MTESEENFTLTSVIVVCRHGFGSRVIPHIVHLIQMFTENISEQALVDVLEERKSHLFTRVLNAVDESLNLVHHEKLRQYRYAMQLIPRAMTSDEGGLDAMQQLYDRYPGALDYEAVSCIIDVAELPMLKWLCKCKPLLFKQSPDSADNIFSSASLKGRGDVVRWVVKLFPDTVRNLRYAAQGGHLKLLKWLVKHTKWDEKSLGRSLQSAIEGNHLDTAIFIYNLKPEKIMDKPYLTLESIELMQWVHDTKCWDFADYLVFYAARKGKLEILQWLHANYPEFFSNNVMNTAVEHGKLEIVKFLHTIPQTVCTSSDMDLAAKNGYLDIVQWLHDHSTEGCTIHAMDEAARHGHLDVLQWLQANRSEGCTPQAMENADRHGRVYCVRWLHENFELALPKHFANTLASSGVLKLVSWLHLSGKGSWSKDTMDTAAANGHLGIVRYLHEKRREGCTKKAMDTAAENNHLEVVKFLHGNRREGCTKAAMNGASRNGHFEMVKWLQENRREGCTRAAMTTAAAGGHLKIMKFLNASYKLDWRNKAIENAVSHGHTEAVKWLYYHLEQKLLSSFAIRAARCDYIGILEFINTVSDFSSNTSVYHVGLGNKNPEVVKWYVDHYGNPRKRKY
;
A
#
# COMPACT_ATOMS: atom_id res chain seq x y z
N MET A 1 28.18 2.26 23.74
CA MET A 1 26.71 2.30 23.89
C MET A 1 26.25 3.61 23.28
N THR A 2 25.36 3.56 22.29
CA THR A 2 24.69 4.73 21.71
C THR A 2 23.19 4.52 21.90
N GLU A 3 22.50 5.57 22.31
CA GLU A 3 21.13 5.54 22.83
C GLU A 3 20.06 5.40 21.72
N SER A 4 19.27 4.33 21.83
CA SER A 4 17.84 4.32 21.50
C SER A 4 17.19 3.18 22.31
N GLU A 5 16.05 3.46 22.94
CA GLU A 5 15.58 2.84 24.20
C GLU A 5 15.11 1.38 24.20
N GLU A 6 15.24 0.55 23.15
CA GLU A 6 14.68 -0.82 23.20
C GLU A 6 15.53 -1.99 22.70
N ASN A 7 16.72 -1.79 22.10
CA ASN A 7 17.56 -2.92 21.63
C ASN A 7 19.06 -2.68 21.94
N PHE A 8 19.59 -3.33 22.98
CA PHE A 8 21.04 -3.30 23.26
C PHE A 8 21.76 -4.46 22.56
N THR A 9 22.50 -4.20 21.48
CA THR A 9 23.51 -5.15 20.97
C THR A 9 24.87 -4.89 21.64
N LEU A 10 25.28 -5.80 22.53
CA LEU A 10 26.59 -5.74 23.19
C LEU A 10 27.72 -6.09 22.19
N THR A 11 28.33 -5.08 21.57
CA THR A 11 29.34 -5.29 20.51
C THR A 11 30.75 -5.61 21.02
N SER A 12 31.11 -5.13 22.21
CA SER A 12 32.37 -5.48 22.87
C SER A 12 32.33 -5.15 24.37
N VAL A 13 33.09 -5.91 25.17
CA VAL A 13 33.33 -5.62 26.60
C VAL A 13 34.82 -5.44 26.80
N ILE A 14 35.25 -4.23 27.16
CA ILE A 14 36.64 -3.96 27.52
C ILE A 14 36.73 -3.92 29.04
N VAL A 15 37.48 -4.87 29.61
CA VAL A 15 37.73 -4.94 31.05
C VAL A 15 39.07 -4.27 31.35
N VAL A 16 39.05 -3.11 32.01
CA VAL A 16 40.27 -2.41 32.45
C VAL A 16 40.46 -2.64 33.94
N CYS A 17 41.38 -3.52 34.30
CA CYS A 17 41.78 -3.75 35.70
C CYS A 17 42.95 -2.84 36.09
N ARG A 18 42.82 -2.09 37.19
CA ARG A 18 43.90 -1.22 37.71
C ARG A 18 44.95 -1.95 38.56
N HIS A 19 44.71 -3.18 39.04
CA HIS A 19 45.71 -3.97 39.79
C HIS A 19 45.55 -5.49 39.59
N GLY A 20 46.68 -6.21 39.75
CA GLY A 20 46.87 -7.64 39.45
C GLY A 20 45.93 -8.61 40.17
N PHE A 21 45.60 -9.69 39.46
CA PHE A 21 44.47 -10.57 39.67
C PHE A 21 44.50 -11.46 40.93
N GLY A 22 43.30 -11.77 41.42
CA GLY A 22 42.96 -13.07 41.98
C GLY A 22 41.80 -13.69 41.20
N SER A 23 41.75 -15.03 41.14
CA SER A 23 40.77 -15.90 40.44
C SER A 23 39.27 -15.67 40.75
N ARG A 24 38.93 -14.64 41.56
CA ARG A 24 37.57 -14.30 41.99
C ARG A 24 36.82 -13.35 41.06
N VAL A 25 37.52 -12.64 40.16
CA VAL A 25 36.88 -11.68 39.24
C VAL A 25 36.33 -12.37 37.98
N ILE A 26 36.98 -13.46 37.55
CA ILE A 26 36.56 -14.23 36.35
C ILE A 26 35.13 -14.77 36.50
N PRO A 27 34.73 -15.39 37.62
CA PRO A 27 33.34 -15.82 37.82
C PRO A 27 32.34 -14.67 37.76
N HIS A 28 32.68 -13.48 38.23
CA HIS A 28 31.77 -12.31 38.24
C HIS A 28 31.62 -11.69 36.84
N ILE A 29 32.69 -11.66 36.04
CA ILE A 29 32.65 -11.26 34.62
C ILE A 29 31.89 -12.29 33.80
N VAL A 30 32.14 -13.59 34.02
CA VAL A 30 31.39 -14.68 33.38
C VAL A 30 29.92 -14.61 33.77
N HIS A 31 29.60 -14.32 35.02
CA HIS A 31 28.23 -14.12 35.49
C HIS A 31 27.56 -12.89 34.87
N LEU A 32 28.27 -11.75 34.76
CA LEU A 32 27.73 -10.56 34.07
C LEU A 32 27.52 -10.82 32.58
N ILE A 33 28.45 -11.48 31.91
CA ILE A 33 28.29 -11.91 30.50
C ILE A 33 27.13 -12.91 30.39
N GLN A 34 26.99 -13.85 31.33
CA GLN A 34 25.88 -14.82 31.39
C GLN A 34 24.53 -14.12 31.57
N MET A 35 24.42 -13.19 32.51
CA MET A 35 23.23 -12.37 32.73
C MET A 35 22.86 -11.51 31.51
N PHE A 36 23.83 -11.06 30.72
CA PHE A 36 23.57 -10.37 29.45
C PHE A 36 23.23 -11.32 28.29
N THR A 37 23.79 -12.54 28.26
CA THR A 37 23.41 -13.58 27.28
C THR A 37 22.08 -14.27 27.60
N GLU A 38 21.56 -14.13 28.82
CA GLU A 38 20.25 -14.67 29.19
C GLU A 38 19.09 -13.91 28.51
N ASN A 39 19.25 -12.62 28.19
CA ASN A 39 18.20 -11.82 27.52
C ASN A 39 18.50 -11.60 26.03
N ILE A 40 18.53 -12.68 25.26
CA ILE A 40 18.57 -12.59 23.80
C ILE A 40 17.17 -12.28 23.28
N SER A 41 17.03 -11.13 22.62
CA SER A 41 15.79 -10.66 22.00
C SER A 41 15.24 -11.67 20.98
N GLU A 42 13.92 -11.68 20.82
CA GLU A 42 13.22 -12.41 19.75
C GLU A 42 13.60 -11.95 18.33
N GLN A 43 14.35 -10.84 18.21
CA GLN A 43 14.79 -10.26 16.92
C GLN A 43 16.32 -10.17 16.79
N ALA A 44 17.09 -10.77 17.71
CA ALA A 44 18.53 -10.57 17.78
C ALA A 44 19.28 -10.86 16.45
N LEU A 45 18.89 -11.91 15.72
CA LEU A 45 19.48 -12.20 14.39
C LEU A 45 19.09 -11.18 13.31
N VAL A 46 17.88 -10.62 13.39
CA VAL A 46 17.39 -9.59 12.47
C VAL A 46 18.12 -8.28 12.75
N ASP A 47 18.24 -7.88 14.02
CA ASP A 47 18.90 -6.64 14.44
C ASP A 47 20.35 -6.58 13.93
N VAL A 48 21.09 -7.69 14.06
CA VAL A 48 22.49 -7.76 13.59
C VAL A 48 22.60 -7.55 12.08
N LEU A 49 21.63 -8.03 11.31
CA LEU A 49 21.59 -7.89 9.86
C LEU A 49 21.15 -6.47 9.45
N GLU A 50 20.14 -5.90 10.11
CA GLU A 50 19.68 -4.53 9.86
C GLU A 50 20.74 -3.49 10.22
N GLU A 51 21.48 -3.71 11.30
CA GLU A 51 22.61 -2.88 11.71
C GLU A 51 23.90 -3.15 10.90
N ARG A 52 23.86 -4.07 9.92
CA ARG A 52 24.99 -4.49 9.07
C ARG A 52 26.23 -4.95 9.86
N LYS A 53 26.03 -5.58 11.02
CA LYS A 53 27.10 -6.12 11.88
C LYS A 53 27.45 -7.57 11.51
N SER A 54 27.78 -7.80 10.24
CA SER A 54 28.06 -9.13 9.64
C SER A 54 29.02 -9.99 10.47
N HIS A 55 30.10 -9.41 10.99
CA HIS A 55 31.10 -10.08 11.82
C HIS A 55 30.57 -10.65 13.15
N LEU A 56 29.42 -10.19 13.64
CA LEU A 56 28.79 -10.69 14.86
C LEU A 56 27.78 -11.80 14.61
N PHE A 57 27.39 -12.02 13.35
CA PHE A 57 26.28 -12.92 13.00
C PHE A 57 26.45 -14.33 13.58
N THR A 58 27.59 -14.98 13.33
CA THR A 58 27.88 -16.32 13.84
C THR A 58 27.84 -16.40 15.36
N ARG A 59 28.33 -15.35 16.05
CA ARG A 59 28.33 -15.30 17.51
C ARG A 59 26.90 -15.18 18.06
N VAL A 60 26.08 -14.33 17.44
CA VAL A 60 24.68 -14.15 17.84
C VAL A 60 23.85 -15.38 17.51
N LEU A 61 24.12 -16.05 16.39
CA LEU A 61 23.48 -17.33 16.03
C LEU A 61 23.74 -18.41 17.09
N ASN A 62 24.99 -18.61 17.50
CA ASN A 62 25.32 -19.57 18.55
C ASN A 62 24.64 -19.21 19.89
N ALA A 63 24.57 -17.91 20.21
CA ALA A 63 23.89 -17.46 21.42
C ALA A 63 22.37 -17.74 21.36
N VAL A 64 21.72 -17.55 20.21
CA VAL A 64 20.30 -17.92 20.00
C VAL A 64 20.09 -19.43 20.16
N ASP A 65 21.02 -20.25 19.65
CA ASP A 65 20.96 -21.71 19.81
C ASP A 65 21.00 -22.12 21.29
N GLU A 66 21.92 -21.54 22.06
CA GLU A 66 22.16 -21.84 23.47
C GLU A 66 21.14 -21.20 24.43
N SER A 67 20.34 -20.24 23.95
CA SER A 67 19.35 -19.54 24.78
C SER A 67 18.29 -20.49 25.36
N LEU A 68 18.15 -20.48 26.69
CA LEU A 68 17.10 -21.22 27.40
C LEU A 68 15.77 -20.45 27.45
N ASN A 69 15.79 -19.15 27.15
CA ASN A 69 14.63 -18.26 27.27
C ASN A 69 13.80 -18.17 25.98
N LEU A 70 14.38 -18.46 24.82
CA LEU A 70 13.66 -18.52 23.55
C LEU A 70 13.02 -19.90 23.37
N VAL A 71 11.70 -19.95 23.15
CA VAL A 71 11.04 -21.22 22.82
C VAL A 71 11.40 -21.66 21.39
N HIS A 72 11.32 -22.96 21.12
CA HIS A 72 11.76 -23.54 19.84
C HIS A 72 11.17 -22.83 18.60
N HIS A 73 9.89 -22.46 18.64
CA HIS A 73 9.24 -21.78 17.53
C HIS A 73 9.79 -20.35 17.29
N GLU A 74 10.19 -19.63 18.34
CA GLU A 74 10.80 -18.30 18.23
C GLU A 74 12.17 -18.38 17.57
N LYS A 75 12.99 -19.38 17.94
CA LYS A 75 14.28 -19.64 17.29
C LYS A 75 14.11 -19.92 15.79
N LEU A 76 13.19 -20.82 15.43
CA LEU A 76 12.90 -21.13 14.02
C LEU A 76 12.39 -19.91 13.23
N ARG A 77 11.58 -19.06 13.87
CA ARG A 77 11.08 -17.81 13.28
C ARG A 77 12.23 -16.84 12.99
N GLN A 78 13.17 -16.69 13.91
CA GLN A 78 14.38 -15.89 13.69
C GLN A 78 15.23 -16.45 12.55
N TYR A 79 15.46 -17.77 12.49
CA TYR A 79 16.22 -18.38 11.40
C TYR A 79 15.59 -18.12 10.03
N ARG A 80 14.25 -18.21 9.92
CA ARG A 80 13.51 -17.90 8.69
C ARG A 80 13.70 -16.45 8.26
N TYR A 81 13.47 -15.49 9.14
CA TYR A 81 13.63 -14.08 8.79
C TYR A 81 15.08 -13.71 8.47
N ALA A 82 16.04 -14.23 9.26
CA ALA A 82 17.46 -14.05 8.97
C ALA A 82 17.82 -14.60 7.59
N MET A 83 17.36 -15.80 7.23
CA MET A 83 17.59 -16.41 5.90
C MET A 83 17.05 -15.54 4.75
N GLN A 84 15.92 -14.85 4.95
CA GLN A 84 15.34 -13.94 3.96
C GLN A 84 16.13 -12.63 3.83
N LEU A 85 16.69 -12.13 4.94
CA LEU A 85 17.39 -10.84 4.99
C LEU A 85 18.87 -10.91 4.57
N ILE A 86 19.57 -12.03 4.86
CA ILE A 86 21.00 -12.17 4.59
C ILE A 86 21.39 -11.78 3.16
N PRO A 87 20.70 -12.23 2.08
CA PRO A 87 21.07 -11.88 0.72
C PRO A 87 21.14 -10.36 0.46
N ARG A 88 20.36 -9.56 1.19
CA ARG A 88 20.34 -8.09 1.05
C ARG A 88 21.26 -7.38 2.05
N ALA A 89 21.51 -7.99 3.19
CA ALA A 89 22.27 -7.40 4.30
C ALA A 89 23.77 -7.68 4.25
N MET A 90 24.17 -8.82 3.66
CA MET A 90 25.56 -9.27 3.64
C MET A 90 25.92 -9.84 2.27
N THR A 91 27.04 -9.40 1.71
CA THR A 91 27.60 -10.00 0.50
C THR A 91 28.21 -11.37 0.81
N SER A 92 28.46 -12.17 -0.24
CA SER A 92 29.18 -13.44 -0.10
C SER A 92 30.57 -13.26 0.54
N ASP A 93 31.27 -12.16 0.23
CA ASP A 93 32.61 -11.87 0.75
C ASP A 93 32.60 -11.45 2.24
N GLU A 94 31.48 -10.91 2.71
CA GLU A 94 31.25 -10.59 4.13
C GLU A 94 30.80 -11.81 4.95
N GLY A 95 30.82 -13.01 4.36
CA GLY A 95 30.39 -14.26 4.99
C GLY A 95 28.88 -14.51 4.89
N GLY A 96 28.15 -13.81 4.01
CA GLY A 96 26.71 -14.01 3.82
C GLY A 96 26.36 -15.45 3.40
N LEU A 97 27.17 -16.06 2.53
CA LEU A 97 26.99 -17.46 2.14
C LEU A 97 27.20 -18.41 3.33
N ASP A 98 28.21 -18.15 4.15
CA ASP A 98 28.51 -18.97 5.33
C ASP A 98 27.40 -18.84 6.38
N ALA A 99 26.87 -17.63 6.56
CA ALA A 99 25.70 -17.38 7.42
C ALA A 99 24.46 -18.17 6.95
N MET A 100 24.19 -18.17 5.64
CA MET A 100 23.09 -18.96 5.06
C MET A 100 23.30 -20.46 5.24
N GLN A 101 24.52 -20.96 5.04
CA GLN A 101 24.85 -22.37 5.27
C GLN A 101 24.62 -22.76 6.73
N GLN A 102 25.11 -21.95 7.66
CA GLN A 102 24.93 -22.18 9.10
C GLN A 102 23.46 -22.23 9.53
N LEU A 103 22.60 -21.38 8.95
CA LEU A 103 21.15 -21.43 9.19
C LEU A 103 20.50 -22.65 8.55
N TYR A 104 20.91 -23.00 7.33
CA TYR A 104 20.35 -24.14 6.60
C TYR A 104 20.66 -25.47 7.28
N ASP A 105 21.89 -25.64 7.80
CA ASP A 105 22.30 -26.85 8.50
C ASP A 105 21.51 -27.06 9.80
N ARG A 106 21.09 -25.98 10.46
CA ARG A 106 20.24 -26.01 11.66
C ARG A 106 18.77 -26.26 11.31
N TYR A 107 18.28 -25.56 10.30
CA TYR A 107 16.89 -25.63 9.89
C TYR A 107 16.75 -25.46 8.37
N PRO A 108 16.70 -26.56 7.61
CA PRO A 108 16.53 -26.51 6.16
C PRO A 108 15.22 -25.81 5.74
N GLY A 109 14.19 -25.86 6.59
CA GLY A 109 12.92 -25.15 6.39
C GLY A 109 13.01 -23.62 6.52
N ALA A 110 14.18 -23.06 6.85
CA ALA A 110 14.46 -21.63 6.76
C ALA A 110 14.59 -21.18 5.29
N LEU A 111 15.01 -22.07 4.39
CA LEU A 111 15.08 -21.82 2.95
C LEU A 111 13.70 -22.00 2.31
N ASP A 112 12.77 -21.12 2.69
CA ASP A 112 11.41 -21.06 2.16
C ASP A 112 11.34 -20.37 0.78
N TYR A 113 10.13 -20.13 0.28
CA TYR A 113 9.93 -19.47 -1.01
C TYR A 113 10.46 -18.03 -1.03
N GLU A 114 10.27 -17.29 0.05
CA GLU A 114 10.66 -15.88 0.16
C GLU A 114 12.18 -15.74 0.21
N ALA A 115 12.86 -16.61 0.96
CA ALA A 115 14.32 -16.69 0.99
C ALA A 115 14.89 -17.00 -0.40
N VAL A 116 14.30 -17.96 -1.12
CA VAL A 116 14.69 -18.27 -2.50
C VAL A 116 14.51 -17.06 -3.42
N SER A 117 13.39 -16.34 -3.31
CA SER A 117 13.12 -15.13 -4.07
C SER A 117 14.18 -14.04 -3.81
N CYS A 118 14.55 -13.82 -2.54
CA CYS A 118 15.58 -12.85 -2.16
C CYS A 118 16.96 -13.18 -2.72
N ILE A 119 17.35 -14.46 -2.71
CA ILE A 119 18.62 -14.93 -3.29
C ILE A 119 18.65 -14.69 -4.81
N ILE A 120 17.54 -14.98 -5.50
CA ILE A 120 17.40 -14.76 -6.94
C ILE A 120 17.43 -13.27 -7.28
N ASP A 121 16.75 -12.44 -6.49
CA ASP A 121 16.73 -10.99 -6.63
C ASP A 121 18.16 -10.43 -6.51
N VAL A 122 18.89 -10.69 -5.44
CA VAL A 122 20.26 -10.16 -5.25
C VAL A 122 21.23 -10.62 -6.35
N ALA A 123 21.02 -11.84 -6.87
CA ALA A 123 21.77 -12.39 -7.99
C ALA A 123 23.29 -12.44 -7.75
N GLU A 124 23.71 -12.95 -6.58
CA GLU A 124 25.12 -13.26 -6.31
C GLU A 124 25.48 -14.69 -6.69
N LEU A 125 26.57 -14.85 -7.45
CA LEU A 125 26.97 -16.14 -8.01
C LEU A 125 27.25 -17.23 -6.94
N PRO A 126 27.94 -16.96 -5.82
CA PRO A 126 28.20 -17.98 -4.80
C PRO A 126 26.91 -18.49 -4.14
N MET A 127 26.00 -17.57 -3.77
CA MET A 127 24.70 -17.91 -3.19
C MET A 127 23.81 -18.69 -4.16
N LEU A 128 23.77 -18.30 -5.44
CA LEU A 128 23.01 -19.02 -6.47
C LEU A 128 23.54 -20.43 -6.73
N LYS A 129 24.87 -20.61 -6.78
CA LYS A 129 25.49 -21.94 -6.91
C LYS A 129 25.16 -22.82 -5.72
N TRP A 130 25.18 -22.26 -4.51
CA TRP A 130 24.79 -22.98 -3.30
C TRP A 130 23.30 -23.36 -3.31
N LEU A 131 22.42 -22.42 -3.68
CA LEU A 131 20.99 -22.69 -3.85
C LEU A 131 20.72 -23.82 -4.85
N CYS A 132 21.48 -23.87 -5.95
CA CYS A 132 21.40 -24.96 -6.93
C CYS A 132 21.79 -26.33 -6.34
N LYS A 133 22.71 -26.36 -5.38
CA LYS A 133 23.05 -27.60 -4.66
C LYS A 133 21.93 -28.03 -3.72
N CYS A 134 21.34 -27.09 -2.98
CA CYS A 134 20.29 -27.41 -2.00
C CYS A 134 18.94 -27.74 -2.65
N LYS A 135 18.59 -27.11 -3.78
CA LYS A 135 17.33 -27.32 -4.50
C LYS A 135 17.56 -27.61 -6.00
N PRO A 136 18.11 -28.78 -6.36
CA PRO A 136 18.47 -29.09 -7.75
C PRO A 136 17.25 -29.17 -8.70
N LEU A 137 16.07 -29.50 -8.16
CA LEU A 137 14.83 -29.59 -8.95
C LEU A 137 14.33 -28.21 -9.41
N LEU A 138 14.62 -27.14 -8.65
CA LEU A 138 14.26 -25.76 -9.00
C LEU A 138 14.86 -25.35 -10.35
N PHE A 139 16.06 -25.85 -10.65
CA PHE A 139 16.80 -25.51 -11.87
C PHE A 139 16.60 -26.53 -13.00
N LYS A 140 16.18 -27.77 -12.70
CA LYS A 140 16.02 -28.83 -13.71
C LYS A 140 14.60 -28.94 -14.28
N GLN A 141 13.57 -28.57 -13.52
CA GLN A 141 12.17 -28.82 -13.89
C GLN A 141 11.41 -27.58 -14.38
N SER A 142 11.90 -26.36 -14.11
CA SER A 142 11.22 -25.11 -14.45
C SER A 142 12.16 -24.17 -15.22
N PRO A 143 11.98 -24.01 -16.54
CA PRO A 143 12.62 -22.95 -17.32
C PRO A 143 12.39 -21.56 -16.73
N ASP A 144 11.23 -21.34 -16.10
CA ASP A 144 10.83 -20.06 -15.51
C ASP A 144 11.77 -19.60 -14.38
N SER A 145 12.29 -20.54 -13.57
CA SER A 145 13.22 -20.21 -12.48
C SER A 145 14.57 -19.73 -13.02
N ALA A 146 15.05 -20.32 -14.13
CA ALA A 146 16.27 -19.88 -14.79
C ALA A 146 16.08 -18.50 -15.48
N ASP A 147 14.88 -18.24 -16.02
CA ASP A 147 14.55 -16.95 -16.61
C ASP A 147 14.42 -15.83 -15.57
N ASN A 148 13.94 -16.13 -14.36
CA ASN A 148 13.93 -15.17 -13.24
C ASN A 148 15.33 -14.79 -12.78
N ILE A 149 16.25 -15.75 -12.71
CA ILE A 149 17.66 -15.47 -12.39
C ILE A 149 18.29 -14.67 -13.51
N PHE A 150 18.04 -15.05 -14.76
CA PHE A 150 18.56 -14.34 -15.92
C PHE A 150 18.06 -12.89 -15.96
N SER A 151 16.77 -12.65 -15.74
CA SER A 151 16.17 -11.31 -15.79
C SER A 151 16.74 -10.41 -14.71
N SER A 152 16.78 -10.87 -13.46
CA SER A 152 17.35 -10.12 -12.34
C SER A 152 18.84 -9.81 -12.55
N ALA A 153 19.64 -10.84 -12.88
CA ALA A 153 21.07 -10.67 -13.10
C ALA A 153 21.38 -9.74 -14.29
N SER A 154 20.58 -9.81 -15.36
CA SER A 154 20.73 -8.94 -16.53
C SER A 154 20.37 -7.50 -16.22
N LEU A 155 19.30 -7.26 -15.46
CA LEU A 155 18.88 -5.92 -15.02
C LEU A 155 19.94 -5.27 -14.12
N LYS A 156 20.57 -6.04 -13.24
CA LYS A 156 21.62 -5.56 -12.32
C LYS A 156 23.03 -5.57 -12.91
N GLY A 157 23.21 -6.06 -14.14
CA GLY A 157 24.52 -6.08 -14.81
C GLY A 157 25.50 -7.12 -14.29
N ARG A 158 25.02 -8.16 -13.59
CA ARG A 158 25.82 -9.27 -13.04
C ARG A 158 26.25 -10.22 -14.16
N GLY A 159 27.23 -9.79 -14.96
CA GLY A 159 27.65 -10.50 -16.17
C GLY A 159 28.25 -11.89 -15.92
N ASP A 160 28.82 -12.13 -14.75
CA ASP A 160 29.30 -13.44 -14.28
C ASP A 160 28.15 -14.44 -14.08
N VAL A 161 27.06 -14.02 -13.45
CA VAL A 161 25.84 -14.82 -13.27
C VAL A 161 25.15 -15.05 -14.61
N VAL A 162 25.02 -14.02 -15.45
CA VAL A 162 24.43 -14.16 -16.78
C VAL A 162 25.22 -15.19 -17.62
N ARG A 163 26.55 -15.11 -17.63
CA ARG A 163 27.40 -16.10 -18.31
C ARG A 163 27.22 -17.51 -17.75
N TRP A 164 27.07 -17.65 -16.44
CA TRP A 164 26.83 -18.94 -15.80
C TRP A 164 25.48 -19.54 -16.21
N VAL A 165 24.39 -18.76 -16.18
CA VAL A 165 23.06 -19.22 -16.62
C VAL A 165 23.02 -19.55 -18.11
N VAL A 166 23.66 -18.74 -18.96
CA VAL A 166 23.75 -19.00 -20.41
C VAL A 166 24.48 -20.30 -20.70
N LYS A 167 25.55 -20.63 -19.95
CA LYS A 167 26.25 -21.92 -20.08
C LYS A 167 25.38 -23.12 -19.69
N LEU A 168 24.52 -22.96 -18.68
CA LEU A 168 23.62 -24.02 -18.23
C LEU A 168 22.48 -24.28 -19.23
N PHE A 169 22.04 -23.25 -19.94
CA PHE A 169 20.92 -23.32 -20.88
C PHE A 169 21.28 -22.61 -22.21
N PRO A 170 22.09 -23.26 -23.07
CA PRO A 170 22.63 -22.65 -24.28
C PRO A 170 21.59 -22.45 -25.39
N ASP A 171 20.51 -23.25 -25.40
CA ASP A 171 19.48 -23.22 -26.45
C ASP A 171 18.32 -22.26 -26.17
N THR A 172 18.26 -21.68 -24.98
CA THR A 172 17.19 -20.74 -24.60
C THR A 172 17.35 -19.41 -25.35
N VAL A 173 16.28 -18.98 -26.02
CA VAL A 173 16.21 -17.66 -26.65
C VAL A 173 16.12 -16.58 -25.56
N ARG A 174 17.06 -15.64 -25.55
CA ARG A 174 17.20 -14.61 -24.53
C ARG A 174 16.54 -13.30 -24.96
N ASN A 175 16.01 -12.59 -23.96
CA ASN A 175 15.43 -11.27 -24.13
C ASN A 175 16.44 -10.21 -23.69
N LEU A 176 16.75 -9.26 -24.57
CA LEU A 176 17.72 -8.20 -24.32
C LEU A 176 17.18 -7.10 -23.40
N ARG A 177 15.85 -7.05 -23.18
CA ARG A 177 15.16 -5.96 -22.46
C ARG A 177 15.72 -5.65 -21.08
N TYR A 178 16.14 -6.66 -20.33
CA TYR A 178 16.57 -6.45 -18.94
C TYR A 178 17.95 -5.79 -18.88
N ALA A 179 18.91 -6.26 -19.68
CA ALA A 179 20.21 -5.63 -19.80
C ALA A 179 20.11 -4.23 -20.44
N ALA A 180 19.13 -4.04 -21.34
CA ALA A 180 18.78 -2.75 -21.91
C ALA A 180 18.28 -1.76 -20.86
N GLN A 181 17.31 -2.20 -20.03
CA GLN A 181 16.70 -1.43 -18.95
C GLN A 181 17.69 -1.01 -17.87
N GLY A 182 18.69 -1.85 -17.57
CA GLY A 182 19.74 -1.53 -16.61
C GLY A 182 20.94 -0.77 -17.20
N GLY A 183 20.95 -0.50 -18.51
CA GLY A 183 22.01 0.30 -19.15
C GLY A 183 23.33 -0.45 -19.36
N HIS A 184 23.33 -1.79 -19.29
CA HIS A 184 24.55 -2.59 -19.28
C HIS A 184 25.08 -2.88 -20.69
N LEU A 185 25.61 -1.86 -21.39
CA LEU A 185 26.06 -1.96 -22.78
C LEU A 185 27.07 -3.10 -23.03
N LYS A 186 28.05 -3.28 -22.14
CA LYS A 186 29.07 -4.35 -22.26
C LYS A 186 28.43 -5.74 -22.20
N LEU A 187 27.46 -5.92 -21.30
CA LEU A 187 26.72 -7.17 -21.17
C LEU A 187 25.83 -7.41 -22.39
N LEU A 188 25.17 -6.37 -22.86
CA LEU A 188 24.27 -6.44 -24.01
C LEU A 188 25.04 -6.79 -25.31
N LYS A 189 26.21 -6.17 -25.56
CA LYS A 189 27.15 -6.58 -26.63
C LYS A 189 27.56 -8.04 -26.51
N TRP A 190 27.82 -8.51 -25.30
CA TRP A 190 28.19 -9.91 -25.05
C TRP A 190 27.03 -10.87 -25.35
N LEU A 191 25.82 -10.55 -24.92
CA LEU A 191 24.61 -11.36 -25.15
C LEU A 191 24.34 -11.54 -26.65
N VAL A 192 24.38 -10.45 -27.43
CA VAL A 192 24.15 -10.49 -28.88
C VAL A 192 25.15 -11.42 -29.59
N LYS A 193 26.41 -11.45 -29.13
CA LYS A 193 27.46 -12.27 -29.74
C LYS A 193 27.43 -13.75 -29.34
N HIS A 194 26.91 -14.08 -28.15
CA HIS A 194 27.07 -15.43 -27.57
C HIS A 194 25.75 -16.15 -27.25
N THR A 195 24.60 -15.58 -27.58
CA THR A 195 23.29 -16.18 -27.29
C THR A 195 22.35 -16.13 -28.48
N LYS A 196 21.38 -17.06 -28.54
CA LYS A 196 20.18 -16.90 -29.36
C LYS A 196 19.30 -15.85 -28.69
N TRP A 197 18.82 -14.85 -29.41
CA TRP A 197 17.95 -13.80 -28.86
C TRP A 197 16.76 -13.52 -29.76
N ASP A 198 15.66 -13.04 -29.16
CA ASP A 198 14.38 -12.86 -29.86
C ASP A 198 14.34 -11.51 -30.61
N GLU A 199 14.52 -11.57 -31.93
CA GLU A 199 14.43 -10.40 -32.81
C GLU A 199 13.06 -9.72 -32.77
N LYS A 200 11.97 -10.46 -32.48
CA LYS A 200 10.63 -9.87 -32.39
C LYS A 200 10.46 -8.98 -31.16
N SER A 201 11.29 -9.20 -30.14
CA SER A 201 11.29 -8.42 -28.90
C SER A 201 12.19 -7.19 -28.94
N LEU A 202 12.80 -6.88 -30.09
CA LEU A 202 13.76 -5.80 -30.23
C LEU A 202 13.14 -4.42 -29.90
N GLY A 203 11.91 -4.15 -30.38
CA GLY A 203 11.18 -2.93 -30.05
C GLY A 203 10.91 -2.77 -28.55
N ARG A 204 10.55 -3.87 -27.85
CA ARG A 204 10.38 -3.86 -26.39
C ARG A 204 11.71 -3.65 -25.64
N SER A 205 12.80 -4.20 -26.18
CA SER A 205 14.13 -4.02 -25.60
C SER A 205 14.60 -2.57 -25.74
N LEU A 206 14.31 -1.95 -26.89
CA LEU A 206 14.56 -0.53 -27.12
C LEU A 206 13.70 0.35 -26.18
N GLN A 207 12.40 0.06 -26.06
CA GLN A 207 11.51 0.71 -25.09
C GLN A 207 12.09 0.62 -23.66
N SER A 208 12.62 -0.54 -23.28
CA SER A 208 13.17 -0.73 -21.93
C SER A 208 14.46 0.09 -21.70
N ALA A 209 15.33 0.22 -22.72
CA ALA A 209 16.50 1.11 -22.64
C ALA A 209 16.09 2.58 -22.51
N ILE A 210 15.04 2.98 -23.22
CA ILE A 210 14.46 4.33 -23.14
C ILE A 210 13.89 4.58 -21.74
N GLU A 211 13.08 3.65 -21.21
CA GLU A 211 12.53 3.71 -19.85
C GLU A 211 13.61 3.76 -18.76
N GLY A 212 14.71 3.03 -18.96
CA GLY A 212 15.89 3.10 -18.08
C GLY A 212 16.74 4.36 -18.25
N ASN A 213 16.41 5.22 -19.22
CA ASN A 213 17.17 6.42 -19.57
C ASN A 213 18.64 6.13 -19.94
N HIS A 214 18.85 5.15 -20.82
CA HIS A 214 20.17 4.68 -21.21
C HIS A 214 20.43 4.85 -22.71
N LEU A 215 20.96 6.01 -23.10
CA LEU A 215 21.17 6.39 -24.50
C LEU A 215 22.06 5.39 -25.27
N ASP A 216 23.22 5.03 -24.72
CA ASP A 216 24.16 4.15 -25.40
C ASP A 216 23.59 2.76 -25.69
N THR A 217 22.77 2.22 -24.77
CA THR A 217 22.11 0.93 -24.98
C THR A 217 20.97 1.07 -25.99
N ALA A 218 20.22 2.16 -25.97
CA ALA A 218 19.19 2.45 -26.97
C ALA A 218 19.78 2.54 -28.38
N ILE A 219 20.86 3.32 -28.57
CA ILE A 219 21.59 3.45 -29.84
C ILE A 219 22.07 2.08 -30.32
N PHE A 220 22.70 1.30 -29.44
CA PHE A 220 23.21 -0.01 -29.81
C PHE A 220 22.09 -0.96 -30.23
N ILE A 221 20.98 -1.01 -29.49
CA ILE A 221 19.82 -1.87 -29.80
C ILE A 221 19.19 -1.47 -31.13
N TYR A 222 18.99 -0.18 -31.37
CA TYR A 222 18.45 0.33 -32.62
C TYR A 222 19.31 -0.09 -33.81
N ASN A 223 20.63 0.05 -33.70
CA ASN A 223 21.58 -0.30 -34.76
C ASN A 223 21.76 -1.80 -35.01
N LEU A 224 21.13 -2.70 -34.22
CA LEU A 224 21.19 -4.14 -34.48
C LEU A 224 20.44 -4.51 -35.76
N LYS A 225 19.15 -4.15 -35.83
CA LYS A 225 18.23 -4.42 -36.95
C LYS A 225 17.08 -3.39 -36.97
N PRO A 226 17.33 -2.15 -37.44
CA PRO A 226 16.30 -1.10 -37.48
C PRO A 226 15.01 -1.53 -38.17
N GLU A 227 15.12 -2.31 -39.25
CA GLU A 227 14.00 -2.79 -40.07
C GLU A 227 13.05 -3.78 -39.36
N LYS A 228 13.45 -4.30 -38.19
CA LYS A 228 12.63 -5.22 -37.38
C LYS A 228 11.87 -4.53 -36.25
N ILE A 229 12.12 -3.24 -36.03
CA ILE A 229 11.44 -2.44 -35.01
C ILE A 229 10.12 -1.95 -35.60
N MET A 230 9.08 -2.78 -35.49
CA MET A 230 7.75 -2.47 -36.03
C MET A 230 6.97 -1.48 -35.15
N ASP A 231 7.20 -1.52 -33.83
CA ASP A 231 6.53 -0.65 -32.86
C ASP A 231 7.44 0.52 -32.49
N LYS A 232 6.97 1.75 -32.69
CA LYS A 232 7.66 2.97 -32.26
C LYS A 232 7.54 3.09 -30.74
N PRO A 233 8.65 3.15 -29.98
CA PRO A 233 8.61 3.21 -28.52
C PRO A 233 8.03 4.54 -28.01
N TYR A 234 7.36 4.50 -26.86
CA TYR A 234 6.96 5.70 -26.12
C TYR A 234 8.21 6.32 -25.49
N LEU A 235 8.49 7.57 -25.85
CA LEU A 235 9.62 8.32 -25.31
C LEU A 235 9.37 8.66 -23.83
N THR A 236 10.28 8.23 -22.97
CA THR A 236 10.37 8.74 -21.61
C THR A 236 11.08 10.09 -21.65
N LEU A 237 10.38 11.11 -21.19
CA LEU A 237 10.84 12.50 -21.17
C LEU A 237 11.75 12.75 -19.95
N GLU A 238 12.74 11.89 -19.74
CA GLU A 238 13.73 12.04 -18.67
C GLU A 238 15.11 12.46 -19.16
N SER A 239 15.40 12.34 -20.47
CA SER A 239 16.66 12.81 -21.06
C SER A 239 16.44 13.54 -22.37
N ILE A 240 16.96 14.77 -22.40
CA ILE A 240 17.04 15.59 -23.61
C ILE A 240 17.98 14.95 -24.63
N GLU A 241 19.06 14.29 -24.20
CA GLU A 241 20.03 13.64 -25.10
C GLU A 241 19.37 12.53 -25.92
N LEU A 242 18.47 11.76 -25.31
CA LEU A 242 17.69 10.74 -26.01
C LEU A 242 16.73 11.37 -27.02
N MET A 243 16.07 12.46 -26.65
CA MET A 243 15.18 13.18 -27.57
C MET A 243 15.96 13.78 -28.76
N GLN A 244 17.11 14.39 -28.50
CA GLN A 244 18.01 14.90 -29.52
C GLN A 244 18.44 13.80 -30.48
N TRP A 245 18.88 12.65 -29.95
CA TRP A 245 19.25 11.51 -30.79
C TRP A 245 18.09 11.02 -31.67
N VAL A 246 16.87 10.93 -31.14
CA VAL A 246 15.69 10.54 -31.94
C VAL A 246 15.39 11.57 -33.03
N HIS A 247 15.50 12.85 -32.71
CA HIS A 247 15.30 13.95 -33.65
C HIS A 247 16.32 13.94 -34.78
N ASP A 248 17.61 13.84 -34.45
CA ASP A 248 18.72 13.89 -35.39
C ASP A 248 18.71 12.67 -36.33
N THR A 249 18.40 11.49 -35.80
CA THR A 249 18.36 10.25 -36.59
C THR A 249 17.07 10.06 -37.36
N LYS A 250 16.00 10.79 -37.01
CA LYS A 250 14.63 10.61 -37.53
C LYS A 250 14.19 9.14 -37.46
N CYS A 251 14.66 8.43 -36.44
CA CYS A 251 14.42 6.99 -36.28
C CYS A 251 12.94 6.69 -36.01
N TRP A 252 12.19 7.65 -35.45
CA TRP A 252 10.72 7.67 -35.43
C TRP A 252 10.19 9.09 -35.15
N ASP A 253 8.87 9.28 -35.30
CA ASP A 253 8.22 10.59 -35.20
C ASP A 253 7.89 10.98 -33.76
N PHE A 254 8.04 12.26 -33.44
CA PHE A 254 7.49 12.86 -32.22
C PHE A 254 5.97 13.06 -32.37
N ALA A 255 5.26 13.02 -31.25
CA ALA A 255 3.84 13.30 -31.20
C ALA A 255 3.51 14.32 -30.10
N ASP A 256 2.40 15.02 -30.29
CA ASP A 256 1.90 16.09 -29.43
C ASP A 256 1.69 15.67 -27.96
N TYR A 257 1.41 14.39 -27.68
CA TYR A 257 1.28 13.88 -26.30
C TYR A 257 2.50 14.19 -25.41
N LEU A 258 3.68 14.39 -26.00
CA LEU A 258 4.92 14.68 -25.28
C LEU A 258 4.89 16.05 -24.58
N VAL A 259 4.32 17.08 -25.21
CA VAL A 259 4.21 18.40 -24.56
C VAL A 259 3.26 18.35 -23.36
N PHE A 260 2.16 17.59 -23.45
CA PHE A 260 1.24 17.38 -22.32
C PHE A 260 1.90 16.62 -21.17
N TYR A 261 2.66 15.57 -21.48
CA TYR A 261 3.38 14.81 -20.46
C TYR A 261 4.45 15.67 -19.78
N ALA A 262 5.26 16.41 -20.56
CA ALA A 262 6.30 17.28 -20.02
C ALA A 262 5.71 18.39 -19.14
N ALA A 263 4.60 19.01 -19.59
CA ALA A 263 3.83 19.98 -18.81
C ALA A 263 3.35 19.38 -17.49
N ARG A 264 2.69 18.23 -17.52
CA ARG A 264 2.20 17.54 -16.31
C ARG A 264 3.32 17.20 -15.32
N LYS A 265 4.48 16.74 -15.82
CA LYS A 265 5.61 16.29 -14.99
C LYS A 265 6.52 17.43 -14.53
N GLY A 266 6.35 18.66 -15.01
CA GLY A 266 7.20 19.78 -14.60
C GLY A 266 8.56 19.81 -15.32
N LYS A 267 8.68 19.27 -16.55
CA LYS A 267 9.95 19.19 -17.28
C LYS A 267 10.15 20.41 -18.20
N LEU A 268 10.58 21.52 -17.62
CA LEU A 268 10.73 22.81 -18.34
C LEU A 268 11.75 22.75 -19.49
N GLU A 269 12.94 22.20 -19.26
CA GLU A 269 14.01 22.14 -20.28
C GLU A 269 13.58 21.34 -21.51
N ILE A 270 12.80 20.28 -21.29
CA ILE A 270 12.23 19.43 -22.33
C ILE A 270 11.18 20.19 -23.13
N LEU A 271 10.31 20.97 -22.47
CA LEU A 271 9.34 21.82 -23.17
C LEU A 271 10.03 22.91 -23.98
N GLN A 272 11.09 23.53 -23.46
CA GLN A 272 11.89 24.51 -24.21
C GLN A 272 12.50 23.89 -25.47
N TRP A 273 13.05 22.68 -25.35
CA TRP A 273 13.59 21.94 -26.50
C TRP A 273 12.49 21.55 -27.49
N LEU A 274 11.32 21.07 -27.02
CA LEU A 274 10.19 20.74 -27.88
C LEU A 274 9.65 21.98 -28.60
N HIS A 275 9.57 23.13 -27.94
CA HIS A 275 9.13 24.37 -28.58
C HIS A 275 10.09 24.83 -29.69
N ALA A 276 11.40 24.68 -29.48
CA ALA A 276 12.41 25.04 -30.47
C ALA A 276 12.36 24.18 -31.75
N ASN A 277 11.92 22.92 -31.63
CA ASN A 277 11.95 21.95 -32.74
C ASN A 277 10.56 21.63 -33.32
N TYR A 278 9.50 21.73 -32.52
CA TYR A 278 8.12 21.34 -32.82
C TYR A 278 7.11 22.36 -32.25
N PRO A 279 7.17 23.65 -32.65
CA PRO A 279 6.27 24.68 -32.14
C PRO A 279 4.78 24.38 -32.42
N GLU A 280 4.46 23.57 -33.44
CA GLU A 280 3.11 23.16 -33.80
C GLU A 280 2.44 22.26 -32.75
N PHE A 281 3.19 21.64 -31.84
CA PHE A 281 2.62 20.84 -30.75
C PHE A 281 2.02 21.71 -29.64
N PHE A 282 2.37 23.00 -29.59
CA PHE A 282 1.95 23.90 -28.53
C PHE A 282 0.57 24.46 -28.83
N SER A 283 -0.35 24.29 -27.89
CA SER A 283 -1.71 24.80 -27.92
C SER A 283 -2.13 25.23 -26.52
N ASN A 284 -3.21 26.02 -26.42
CA ASN A 284 -3.81 26.40 -25.14
C ASN A 284 -4.06 25.19 -24.21
N ASN A 285 -4.40 24.01 -24.74
CA ASN A 285 -4.56 22.81 -23.91
C ASN A 285 -3.30 22.43 -23.09
N VAL A 286 -2.10 22.76 -23.59
CA VAL A 286 -0.84 22.55 -22.87
C VAL A 286 -0.73 23.51 -21.68
N MET A 287 -1.20 24.76 -21.85
CA MET A 287 -1.34 25.75 -20.76
C MET A 287 -2.27 25.22 -19.67
N ASN A 288 -3.49 24.81 -20.04
CA ASN A 288 -4.46 24.24 -19.10
C ASN A 288 -3.88 23.05 -18.33
N THR A 289 -3.12 22.18 -19.00
CA THR A 289 -2.46 21.02 -18.38
C THR A 289 -1.42 21.43 -17.35
N ALA A 290 -0.60 22.45 -17.66
CA ALA A 290 0.40 22.97 -16.73
C ALA A 290 -0.25 23.62 -15.50
N VAL A 291 -1.34 24.37 -15.70
CA VAL A 291 -2.13 25.00 -14.65
C VAL A 291 -2.82 23.96 -13.76
N GLU A 292 -3.49 22.96 -14.34
CA GLU A 292 -4.17 21.88 -13.61
C GLU A 292 -3.22 21.11 -12.68
N HIS A 293 -1.95 20.99 -13.05
CA HIS A 293 -0.92 20.27 -12.28
C HIS A 293 0.01 21.18 -11.46
N GLY A 294 -0.33 22.47 -11.34
CA GLY A 294 0.37 23.40 -10.45
C GLY A 294 1.80 23.73 -10.88
N LYS A 295 2.08 23.80 -12.19
CA LYS A 295 3.43 24.01 -12.72
C LYS A 295 3.69 25.47 -13.10
N LEU A 296 3.81 26.35 -12.10
CA LEU A 296 3.99 27.79 -12.30
C LEU A 296 5.13 28.15 -13.28
N GLU A 297 6.31 27.53 -13.16
CA GLU A 297 7.44 27.81 -14.05
C GLU A 297 7.16 27.40 -15.51
N ILE A 298 6.35 26.36 -15.71
CA ILE A 298 5.89 25.98 -17.06
C ILE A 298 4.83 26.95 -17.55
N VAL A 299 3.89 27.39 -16.70
CA VAL A 299 2.88 28.40 -17.04
C VAL A 299 3.56 29.69 -17.51
N LYS A 300 4.57 30.16 -16.78
CA LYS A 300 5.39 31.33 -17.17
C LYS A 300 6.05 31.14 -18.54
N PHE A 301 6.64 29.97 -18.78
CA PHE A 301 7.27 29.67 -20.06
C PHE A 301 6.25 29.62 -21.20
N LEU A 302 5.14 28.89 -21.03
CA LEU A 302 4.10 28.77 -22.04
C LEU A 302 3.52 30.15 -22.37
N HIS A 303 3.33 31.04 -21.40
CA HIS A 303 2.82 32.37 -21.69
C HIS A 303 3.71 33.22 -22.63
N THR A 304 5.00 32.89 -22.74
CA THR A 304 5.89 33.53 -23.73
C THR A 304 5.64 33.06 -25.18
N ILE A 305 4.86 31.99 -25.36
CA ILE A 305 4.59 31.35 -26.65
C ILE A 305 3.23 31.86 -27.19
N PRO A 306 3.20 32.49 -28.38
CA PRO A 306 1.97 33.05 -28.96
C PRO A 306 0.80 32.06 -29.15
N GLN A 307 1.11 30.78 -29.36
CA GLN A 307 0.12 29.72 -29.61
C GLN A 307 -0.60 29.26 -28.33
N THR A 308 -0.09 29.59 -27.15
CA THR A 308 -0.63 29.15 -25.86
C THR A 308 -1.22 30.34 -25.11
N VAL A 309 -2.31 30.85 -25.66
CA VAL A 309 -3.05 32.00 -25.10
C VAL A 309 -3.72 31.60 -23.78
N CYS A 310 -3.58 32.46 -22.77
CA CYS A 310 -4.31 32.31 -21.50
C CYS A 310 -5.81 32.52 -21.72
N THR A 311 -6.61 31.77 -20.99
CA THR A 311 -8.07 31.83 -21.03
C THR A 311 -8.61 31.98 -19.61
N SER A 312 -9.85 32.42 -19.48
CA SER A 312 -10.51 32.45 -18.17
C SER A 312 -10.58 31.08 -17.49
N SER A 313 -10.59 30.00 -18.28
CA SER A 313 -10.50 28.62 -17.78
C SER A 313 -9.20 28.33 -17.05
N ASP A 314 -8.10 29.01 -17.34
CA ASP A 314 -6.82 28.79 -16.66
C ASP A 314 -6.90 29.29 -15.22
N MET A 315 -7.41 30.51 -15.01
CA MET A 315 -7.59 31.03 -13.65
C MET A 315 -8.65 30.24 -12.88
N ASP A 316 -9.73 29.78 -13.53
CA ASP A 316 -10.73 28.90 -12.94
C ASP A 316 -10.13 27.55 -12.51
N LEU A 317 -9.27 26.93 -13.33
CA LEU A 317 -8.57 25.68 -13.01
C LEU A 317 -7.55 25.85 -11.89
N ALA A 318 -6.82 26.96 -11.88
CA ALA A 318 -5.89 27.30 -10.80
C ALA A 318 -6.65 27.48 -9.47
N ALA A 319 -7.78 28.18 -9.49
CA ALA A 319 -8.63 28.39 -8.33
C ALA A 319 -9.26 27.10 -7.80
N LYS A 320 -9.77 26.25 -8.72
CA LYS A 320 -10.32 24.92 -8.40
C LYS A 320 -9.34 24.02 -7.65
N ASN A 321 -8.05 24.08 -8.01
CA ASN A 321 -7.01 23.25 -7.41
C ASN A 321 -6.25 23.93 -6.26
N GLY A 322 -6.55 25.21 -5.96
CA GLY A 322 -5.95 25.92 -4.84
C GLY A 322 -4.55 26.49 -5.11
N TYR A 323 -4.16 26.66 -6.37
CA TYR A 323 -2.86 27.22 -6.74
C TYR A 323 -2.90 28.75 -6.71
N LEU A 324 -2.90 29.34 -5.51
CA LEU A 324 -2.98 30.79 -5.30
C LEU A 324 -1.85 31.55 -6.01
N ASP A 325 -0.64 30.98 -6.05
CA ASP A 325 0.51 31.51 -6.76
C ASP A 325 0.28 31.63 -8.28
N ILE A 326 -0.34 30.61 -8.88
CA ILE A 326 -0.74 30.64 -10.29
C ILE A 326 -1.90 31.61 -10.52
N VAL A 327 -2.88 31.68 -9.61
CA VAL A 327 -3.99 32.65 -9.69
C VAL A 327 -3.45 34.09 -9.69
N GLN A 328 -2.56 34.41 -8.74
CA GLN A 328 -1.90 35.72 -8.66
C GLN A 328 -1.11 36.03 -9.93
N TRP A 329 -0.30 35.07 -10.38
CA TRP A 329 0.49 35.26 -11.57
C TRP A 329 -0.36 35.47 -12.83
N LEU A 330 -1.41 34.66 -13.03
CA LEU A 330 -2.35 34.80 -14.14
C LEU A 330 -3.10 36.14 -14.07
N HIS A 331 -3.39 36.67 -12.88
CA HIS A 331 -4.03 37.98 -12.76
C HIS A 331 -3.13 39.12 -13.20
N ASP A 332 -1.84 39.06 -12.84
CA ASP A 332 -0.88 40.12 -13.16
C ASP A 332 -0.47 40.10 -14.65
N HIS A 333 -0.62 38.96 -15.34
CA HIS A 333 -0.09 38.72 -16.68
C HIS A 333 -1.15 38.35 -17.74
N SER A 334 -2.42 38.22 -17.39
CA SER A 334 -3.51 37.94 -18.34
C SER A 334 -4.64 38.97 -18.23
N THR A 335 -5.34 39.22 -19.33
CA THR A 335 -6.44 40.21 -19.39
C THR A 335 -7.82 39.58 -19.34
N GLU A 336 -7.89 38.28 -19.59
CA GLU A 336 -9.10 37.45 -19.69
C GLU A 336 -9.76 37.26 -18.32
N GLY A 337 -8.97 37.24 -17.25
CA GLY A 337 -9.48 37.13 -15.88
C GLY A 337 -9.93 35.72 -15.49
N CYS A 338 -10.97 35.63 -14.65
CA CYS A 338 -11.64 34.37 -14.30
C CYS A 338 -13.13 34.45 -14.64
N THR A 339 -13.85 33.37 -14.41
CA THR A 339 -15.31 33.37 -14.39
C THR A 339 -15.82 33.21 -12.95
N ILE A 340 -17.14 33.24 -12.77
CA ILE A 340 -17.79 32.88 -11.50
C ILE A 340 -17.41 31.46 -11.02
N HIS A 341 -16.98 30.58 -11.93
CA HIS A 341 -16.54 29.23 -11.59
C HIS A 341 -15.29 29.20 -10.73
N ALA A 342 -14.39 30.20 -10.81
CA ALA A 342 -13.20 30.25 -9.96
C ALA A 342 -13.58 30.23 -8.47
N MET A 343 -14.50 31.10 -8.05
CA MET A 343 -14.94 31.14 -6.65
C MET A 343 -15.82 29.94 -6.29
N ASP A 344 -16.75 29.53 -7.17
CA ASP A 344 -17.62 28.38 -6.88
C ASP A 344 -16.81 27.08 -6.69
N GLU A 345 -15.80 26.83 -7.52
CA GLU A 345 -14.93 25.66 -7.44
C GLU A 345 -13.92 25.75 -6.29
N ALA A 346 -13.35 26.94 -6.05
CA ALA A 346 -12.51 27.17 -4.86
C ALA A 346 -13.30 26.89 -3.56
N ALA A 347 -14.56 27.31 -3.50
CA ALA A 347 -15.45 27.01 -2.38
C ALA A 347 -15.74 25.51 -2.23
N ARG A 348 -16.02 24.82 -3.35
CA ARG A 348 -16.24 23.36 -3.39
C ARG A 348 -15.04 22.58 -2.84
N HIS A 349 -13.84 22.99 -3.23
CA HIS A 349 -12.60 22.30 -2.85
C HIS A 349 -12.00 22.78 -1.52
N GLY A 350 -12.45 23.91 -0.98
CA GLY A 350 -12.06 24.39 0.34
C GLY A 350 -10.87 25.35 0.34
N HIS A 351 -10.60 26.01 -0.78
CA HIS A 351 -9.48 26.95 -0.95
C HIS A 351 -9.91 28.36 -0.50
N LEU A 352 -9.95 28.56 0.83
CA LEU A 352 -10.41 29.82 1.44
C LEU A 352 -9.48 31.01 1.11
N ASP A 353 -8.19 30.76 1.03
CA ASP A 353 -7.16 31.72 0.64
C ASP A 353 -7.38 32.24 -0.79
N VAL A 354 -7.67 31.33 -1.73
CA VAL A 354 -8.05 31.68 -3.10
C VAL A 354 -9.35 32.47 -3.13
N LEU A 355 -10.38 32.07 -2.37
CA LEU A 355 -11.64 32.82 -2.27
C LEU A 355 -11.43 34.26 -1.79
N GLN A 356 -10.67 34.42 -0.71
CA GLN A 356 -10.33 35.72 -0.14
C GLN A 356 -9.58 36.60 -1.13
N TRP A 357 -8.60 36.00 -1.82
CA TRP A 357 -7.80 36.71 -2.80
C TRP A 357 -8.63 37.12 -4.02
N LEU A 358 -9.45 36.21 -4.56
CA LEU A 358 -10.34 36.51 -5.70
C LEU A 358 -11.33 37.62 -5.34
N GLN A 359 -11.96 37.58 -4.16
CA GLN A 359 -12.88 38.64 -3.74
C GLN A 359 -12.21 40.00 -3.57
N ALA A 360 -10.94 40.04 -3.15
CA ALA A 360 -10.21 41.29 -2.97
C ALA A 360 -9.74 41.91 -4.29
N ASN A 361 -9.52 41.11 -5.35
CA ASN A 361 -8.85 41.55 -6.58
C ASN A 361 -9.69 41.39 -7.86
N ARG A 362 -10.84 40.70 -7.79
CA ARG A 362 -11.72 40.39 -8.93
C ARG A 362 -13.17 40.81 -8.64
N SER A 363 -13.94 41.05 -9.70
CA SER A 363 -15.32 41.57 -9.63
C SER A 363 -16.39 40.56 -10.01
N GLU A 364 -15.99 39.38 -10.49
CA GLU A 364 -16.87 38.32 -11.00
C GLU A 364 -17.76 37.73 -9.91
N GLY A 365 -17.24 37.62 -8.68
CA GLY A 365 -17.97 37.08 -7.53
C GLY A 365 -18.25 35.58 -7.63
N CYS A 366 -19.23 35.12 -6.84
CA CYS A 366 -19.64 33.73 -6.77
C CYS A 366 -21.15 33.59 -6.93
N THR A 367 -21.62 32.40 -7.29
CA THR A 367 -23.06 32.10 -7.31
C THR A 367 -23.51 31.50 -5.97
N PRO A 368 -24.82 31.39 -5.71
CA PRO A 368 -25.33 30.62 -4.57
C PRO A 368 -24.85 29.16 -4.56
N GLN A 369 -24.40 28.59 -5.69
CA GLN A 369 -23.83 27.24 -5.73
C GLN A 369 -22.52 27.14 -4.96
N ALA A 370 -21.73 28.22 -4.82
CA ALA A 370 -20.54 28.22 -3.96
C ALA A 370 -20.89 27.78 -2.53
N MET A 371 -22.02 28.27 -2.01
CA MET A 371 -22.49 27.96 -0.66
C MET A 371 -22.90 26.50 -0.53
N GLU A 372 -23.72 26.01 -1.46
CA GLU A 372 -24.21 24.62 -1.45
C GLU A 372 -23.08 23.62 -1.67
N ASN A 373 -22.14 23.92 -2.57
CA ASN A 373 -20.99 23.08 -2.86
C ASN A 373 -20.03 23.02 -1.68
N ALA A 374 -19.75 24.16 -1.04
CA ALA A 374 -18.92 24.19 0.17
C ALA A 374 -19.54 23.37 1.31
N ASP A 375 -20.85 23.48 1.55
CA ASP A 375 -21.55 22.71 2.58
C ASP A 375 -21.53 21.20 2.30
N ARG A 376 -21.90 20.78 1.08
CA ARG A 376 -21.92 19.36 0.69
C ARG A 376 -20.57 18.67 0.85
N HIS A 377 -19.47 19.40 0.68
CA HIS A 377 -18.10 18.89 0.81
C HIS A 377 -17.46 19.20 2.18
N GLY A 378 -18.24 19.69 3.15
CA GLY A 378 -17.76 19.93 4.52
C GLY A 378 -16.77 21.09 4.66
N ARG A 379 -16.77 22.05 3.72
CA ARG A 379 -15.87 23.22 3.71
C ARG A 379 -16.40 24.33 4.63
N VAL A 380 -16.49 24.02 5.92
CA VAL A 380 -17.17 24.85 6.93
C VAL A 380 -16.64 26.27 7.05
N TYR A 381 -15.34 26.49 6.80
CA TYR A 381 -14.74 27.82 6.80
C TYR A 381 -15.11 28.62 5.55
N CYS A 382 -15.15 27.99 4.37
CA CYS A 382 -15.66 28.63 3.16
C CYS A 382 -17.13 28.99 3.32
N VAL A 383 -17.94 28.10 3.93
CA VAL A 383 -19.35 28.40 4.18
C VAL A 383 -19.50 29.63 5.09
N ARG A 384 -18.77 29.65 6.20
CA ARG A 384 -18.81 30.81 7.11
C ARG A 384 -18.39 32.09 6.39
N TRP A 385 -17.28 32.04 5.66
CA TRP A 385 -16.72 33.21 4.99
C TRP A 385 -17.67 33.74 3.90
N LEU A 386 -18.24 32.85 3.08
CA LEU A 386 -19.23 33.23 2.06
C LEU A 386 -20.48 33.86 2.69
N HIS A 387 -20.97 33.33 3.82
CA HIS A 387 -22.08 33.93 4.55
C HIS A 387 -21.76 35.33 5.08
N GLU A 388 -20.56 35.52 5.64
CA GLU A 388 -20.14 36.78 6.26
C GLU A 388 -19.83 37.88 5.21
N ASN A 389 -19.40 37.51 3.99
CA ASN A 389 -18.97 38.49 2.97
C ASN A 389 -19.97 38.71 1.83
N PHE A 390 -20.85 37.76 1.53
CA PHE A 390 -21.82 37.85 0.43
C PHE A 390 -23.28 37.83 0.90
N GLU A 391 -23.51 37.85 2.21
CA GLU A 391 -24.85 37.76 2.84
C GLU A 391 -25.70 36.57 2.34
N LEU A 392 -25.04 35.51 1.83
CA LEU A 392 -25.72 34.32 1.32
C LEU A 392 -26.41 33.57 2.47
N ALA A 393 -27.60 33.05 2.22
CA ALA A 393 -28.35 32.28 3.20
C ALA A 393 -27.60 30.98 3.58
N LEU A 394 -27.53 30.69 4.88
CA LEU A 394 -26.91 29.45 5.36
C LEU A 394 -27.72 28.22 4.93
N PRO A 395 -27.07 27.14 4.47
CA PRO A 395 -27.76 25.91 4.10
C PRO A 395 -28.50 25.28 5.28
N LYS A 396 -29.68 24.68 5.01
CA LYS A 396 -30.55 24.10 6.05
C LYS A 396 -29.87 23.01 6.89
N HIS A 397 -28.94 22.26 6.30
CA HIS A 397 -28.23 21.16 6.96
C HIS A 397 -26.85 21.56 7.49
N PHE A 398 -26.47 22.84 7.38
CA PHE A 398 -25.13 23.30 7.75
C PHE A 398 -24.77 23.03 9.23
N ALA A 399 -25.75 23.04 10.13
CA ALA A 399 -25.51 22.67 11.53
C ALA A 399 -25.01 21.21 11.66
N ASN A 400 -25.54 20.29 10.84
CA ASN A 400 -25.09 18.89 10.80
C ASN A 400 -23.68 18.80 10.21
N THR A 401 -23.36 19.60 9.19
CA THR A 401 -22.02 19.70 8.60
C THR A 401 -21.00 20.24 9.62
N LEU A 402 -21.37 21.25 10.41
CA LEU A 402 -20.53 21.71 11.52
C LEU A 402 -20.34 20.62 12.57
N ALA A 403 -21.41 19.91 12.91
CA ALA A 403 -21.36 18.79 13.84
C ALA A 403 -20.47 17.64 13.35
N SER A 404 -20.41 17.36 12.04
CA SER A 404 -19.50 16.35 11.48
C SER A 404 -18.05 16.82 11.43
N SER A 405 -17.80 18.13 11.24
CA SER A 405 -16.45 18.70 11.15
C SER A 405 -15.64 18.67 12.45
N GLY A 406 -16.30 18.55 13.61
CA GLY A 406 -15.63 18.58 14.91
C GLY A 406 -15.23 19.97 15.42
N VAL A 407 -15.51 21.04 14.67
CA VAL A 407 -15.09 22.40 15.03
C VAL A 407 -16.11 23.06 15.98
N LEU A 408 -15.97 22.78 17.28
CA LEU A 408 -16.86 23.33 18.33
C LEU A 408 -16.98 24.86 18.28
N LYS A 409 -15.90 25.58 17.94
CA LYS A 409 -15.92 27.05 17.80
C LYS A 409 -16.95 27.50 16.75
N LEU A 410 -17.04 26.81 15.62
CA LEU A 410 -18.00 27.15 14.57
C LEU A 410 -19.43 26.74 14.94
N VAL A 411 -19.61 25.60 15.64
CA VAL A 411 -20.91 25.23 16.22
C VAL A 411 -21.40 26.32 17.18
N SER A 412 -20.52 26.82 18.04
CA SER A 412 -20.86 27.90 18.97
C SER A 412 -21.17 29.21 18.25
N TRP A 413 -20.43 29.54 17.18
CA TRP A 413 -20.70 30.70 16.34
C TRP A 413 -22.09 30.61 15.68
N LEU A 414 -22.43 29.47 15.07
CA LEU A 414 -23.74 29.29 14.44
C LEU A 414 -24.89 29.35 15.46
N HIS A 415 -24.63 28.87 16.67
CA HIS A 415 -25.61 28.93 17.75
C HIS A 415 -25.84 30.37 18.22
N LEU A 416 -24.75 31.11 18.47
CA LEU A 416 -24.82 32.50 18.93
C LEU A 416 -25.34 33.47 17.86
N SER A 417 -25.18 33.16 16.58
CA SER A 417 -25.71 34.00 15.49
C SER A 417 -27.23 33.93 15.35
N GLY A 418 -27.90 32.94 15.96
CA GLY A 418 -29.34 32.74 15.85
C GLY A 418 -29.83 32.29 14.46
N LYS A 419 -28.91 32.06 13.51
CA LYS A 419 -29.23 31.69 12.12
C LYS A 419 -29.20 30.17 11.84
N GLY A 420 -28.78 29.37 12.82
CA GLY A 420 -28.69 27.91 12.66
C GLY A 420 -30.04 27.21 12.62
N SER A 421 -30.20 26.31 11.65
CA SER A 421 -31.27 25.30 11.61
C SER A 421 -30.77 24.03 12.29
N TRP A 422 -31.35 23.67 13.44
CA TRP A 422 -30.89 22.57 14.29
C TRP A 422 -31.91 21.45 14.33
N SER A 423 -31.45 20.20 14.34
CA SER A 423 -32.32 19.03 14.46
C SER A 423 -31.69 17.96 15.34
N LYS A 424 -32.43 16.88 15.60
CA LYS A 424 -31.88 15.69 16.28
C LYS A 424 -30.70 15.08 15.52
N ASP A 425 -30.71 15.21 14.20
CA ASP A 425 -29.63 14.74 13.34
C ASP A 425 -28.32 15.47 13.66
N THR A 426 -28.35 16.71 14.16
CA THR A 426 -27.14 17.45 14.49
C THR A 426 -26.35 16.76 15.61
N MET A 427 -27.03 16.33 16.68
CA MET A 427 -26.38 15.58 17.76
C MET A 427 -26.05 14.14 17.34
N ASP A 428 -26.92 13.51 16.53
CA ASP A 428 -26.64 12.19 15.96
C ASP A 428 -25.35 12.20 15.12
N THR A 429 -25.16 13.20 14.25
CA THR A 429 -23.98 13.37 13.42
C THR A 429 -22.73 13.66 14.25
N ALA A 430 -22.81 14.53 15.27
CA ALA A 430 -21.69 14.76 16.19
C ALA A 430 -21.28 13.47 16.91
N ALA A 431 -22.25 12.67 17.34
CA ALA A 431 -22.00 11.41 18.02
C ALA A 431 -21.40 10.36 17.08
N ALA A 432 -21.93 10.24 15.86
CA ALA A 432 -21.45 9.33 14.84
C ALA A 432 -19.98 9.55 14.45
N ASN A 433 -19.48 10.79 14.56
CA ASN A 433 -18.10 11.17 14.26
C ASN A 433 -17.22 11.32 15.52
N GLY A 434 -17.74 10.99 16.71
CA GLY A 434 -16.93 10.94 17.94
C GLY A 434 -16.67 12.30 18.59
N HIS A 435 -17.36 13.36 18.16
CA HIS A 435 -17.11 14.73 18.62
C HIS A 435 -17.77 15.02 19.97
N LEU A 436 -17.27 14.38 21.03
CA LEU A 436 -17.82 14.48 22.39
C LEU A 436 -18.01 15.93 22.87
N GLY A 437 -17.07 16.83 22.54
CA GLY A 437 -17.18 18.25 22.89
C GLY A 437 -18.42 18.91 22.29
N ILE A 438 -18.75 18.59 21.04
CA ILE A 438 -19.97 19.07 20.38
C ILE A 438 -21.20 18.40 20.97
N VAL A 439 -21.16 17.08 21.22
CA VAL A 439 -22.29 16.36 21.86
C VAL A 439 -22.64 16.97 23.21
N ARG A 440 -21.63 17.24 24.06
CA ARG A 440 -21.80 17.93 25.35
C ARG A 440 -22.39 19.31 25.18
N TYR A 441 -21.83 20.12 24.28
CA TYR A 441 -22.30 21.46 24.02
C TYR A 441 -23.77 21.48 23.57
N LEU A 442 -24.14 20.62 22.61
CA LEU A 442 -25.51 20.49 22.13
C LEU A 442 -26.44 19.99 23.24
N HIS A 443 -26.00 19.07 24.10
CA HIS A 443 -26.78 18.60 25.24
C HIS A 443 -27.07 19.71 26.26
N GLU A 444 -26.07 20.51 26.61
CA GLU A 444 -26.19 21.56 27.62
C GLU A 444 -26.94 22.80 27.12
N LYS A 445 -26.78 23.14 25.83
CA LYS A 445 -27.22 24.42 25.27
C LYS A 445 -28.47 24.32 24.40
N ARG A 446 -28.89 23.11 24.01
CA ARG A 446 -30.00 22.91 23.08
C ARG A 446 -31.05 21.92 23.60
N ARG A 447 -32.22 21.91 22.98
CA ARG A 447 -33.40 21.15 23.45
C ARG A 447 -33.89 20.07 22.48
N GLU A 448 -33.41 20.05 21.22
CA GLU A 448 -33.86 19.09 20.21
C GLU A 448 -33.56 17.64 20.61
N GLY A 449 -32.43 17.41 21.28
CA GLY A 449 -31.96 16.11 21.71
C GLY A 449 -31.29 15.31 20.58
N CYS A 450 -31.29 13.99 20.71
CA CYS A 450 -30.78 13.07 19.69
C CYS A 450 -31.82 12.00 19.38
N THR A 451 -31.50 11.07 18.50
CA THR A 451 -32.24 9.82 18.33
C THR A 451 -31.40 8.65 18.83
N LYS A 452 -31.92 7.42 18.68
CA LYS A 452 -31.15 6.20 18.94
C LYS A 452 -29.94 6.05 18.01
N LYS A 453 -29.97 6.72 16.84
CA LYS A 453 -28.87 6.71 15.88
C LYS A 453 -27.58 7.28 16.48
N ALA A 454 -27.65 8.27 17.36
CA ALA A 454 -26.46 8.81 18.03
C ALA A 454 -25.64 7.71 18.71
N MET A 455 -26.28 6.88 19.55
CA MET A 455 -25.58 5.83 20.27
C MET A 455 -25.27 4.63 19.37
N ASP A 456 -26.18 4.28 18.45
CA ASP A 456 -25.97 3.17 17.49
C ASP A 456 -24.74 3.41 16.60
N THR A 457 -24.64 4.59 15.97
CA THR A 457 -23.53 4.91 15.08
C THR A 457 -22.25 5.26 15.82
N ALA A 458 -22.32 5.90 16.99
CA ALA A 458 -21.15 6.07 17.86
C ALA A 458 -20.55 4.72 18.29
N ALA A 459 -21.39 3.73 18.60
CA ALA A 459 -20.94 2.38 18.92
C ALA A 459 -20.32 1.67 17.70
N GLU A 460 -20.98 1.78 16.54
CA GLU A 460 -20.50 1.23 15.27
C GLU A 460 -19.11 1.77 14.87
N ASN A 461 -18.83 3.04 15.16
CA ASN A 461 -17.56 3.72 14.86
C ASN A 461 -16.58 3.76 16.05
N ASN A 462 -16.82 2.98 17.10
CA ASN A 462 -15.96 2.86 18.29
C ASN A 462 -15.74 4.14 19.12
N HIS A 463 -16.71 5.05 19.16
CA HIS A 463 -16.64 6.27 19.97
C HIS A 463 -17.14 6.01 21.40
N LEU A 464 -16.39 5.21 22.17
CA LEU A 464 -16.78 4.74 23.51
C LEU A 464 -17.13 5.86 24.49
N GLU A 465 -16.35 6.94 24.50
CA GLU A 465 -16.61 8.07 25.41
C GLU A 465 -17.89 8.83 25.06
N VAL A 466 -18.25 8.91 23.78
CA VAL A 466 -19.55 9.43 23.35
C VAL A 466 -20.68 8.50 23.81
N VAL A 467 -20.51 7.18 23.63
CA VAL A 467 -21.52 6.19 24.06
C VAL A 467 -21.74 6.26 25.58
N LYS A 468 -20.67 6.31 26.39
CA LYS A 468 -20.74 6.49 27.85
C LYS A 468 -21.46 7.78 28.22
N PHE A 469 -21.11 8.89 27.56
CA PHE A 469 -21.75 10.18 27.80
C PHE A 469 -23.25 10.14 27.49
N LEU A 470 -23.63 9.64 26.31
CA LEU A 470 -25.03 9.52 25.91
C LEU A 470 -25.79 8.57 26.85
N HIS A 471 -25.16 7.47 27.28
CA HIS A 471 -25.77 6.54 28.24
C HIS A 471 -26.05 7.18 29.60
N GLY A 472 -25.10 7.96 30.13
CA GLY A 472 -25.24 8.60 31.44
C GLY A 472 -26.16 9.83 31.45
N ASN A 473 -26.29 10.53 30.31
CA ASN A 473 -26.93 11.85 30.26
C ASN A 473 -28.19 11.93 29.38
N ARG A 474 -28.49 10.90 28.58
CA ARG A 474 -29.65 10.86 27.65
C ARG A 474 -30.53 9.64 27.92
N ARG A 475 -31.80 9.73 27.51
CA ARG A 475 -32.83 8.69 27.77
C ARG A 475 -33.24 7.91 26.51
N GLU A 476 -32.82 8.37 25.34
CA GLU A 476 -33.15 7.77 24.03
C GLU A 476 -32.64 6.33 23.90
N GLY A 477 -31.45 6.06 24.46
CA GLY A 477 -30.80 4.75 24.42
C GLY A 477 -30.26 4.38 23.03
N CYS A 478 -30.02 3.08 22.84
CA CYS A 478 -29.59 2.53 21.55
C CYS A 478 -30.62 1.51 21.04
N THR A 479 -30.33 0.90 19.90
CA THR A 479 -31.00 -0.30 19.43
C THR A 479 -30.00 -1.47 19.42
N LYS A 480 -30.44 -2.62 18.88
CA LYS A 480 -29.54 -3.75 18.62
C LYS A 480 -28.48 -3.42 17.56
N ALA A 481 -28.66 -2.33 16.79
CA ALA A 481 -27.71 -1.88 15.78
C ALA A 481 -26.36 -1.51 16.41
N ALA A 482 -26.33 -0.88 17.59
CA ALA A 482 -25.08 -0.57 18.31
C ALA A 482 -24.15 -1.79 18.45
N MET A 483 -24.65 -2.88 19.04
CA MET A 483 -23.85 -4.09 19.27
C MET A 483 -23.56 -4.85 17.98
N ASN A 484 -24.51 -4.89 17.03
CA ASN A 484 -24.32 -5.50 15.73
C ASN A 484 -23.23 -4.80 14.90
N GLY A 485 -23.24 -3.46 14.87
CA GLY A 485 -22.26 -2.62 14.17
C GLY A 485 -20.88 -2.72 14.81
N ALA A 486 -20.80 -2.60 16.14
CA ALA A 486 -19.56 -2.80 16.88
C ALA A 486 -18.96 -4.19 16.65
N SER A 487 -19.79 -5.24 16.57
CA SER A 487 -19.37 -6.61 16.26
C SER A 487 -18.87 -6.77 14.82
N ARG A 488 -19.52 -6.11 13.84
CA ARG A 488 -19.09 -6.11 12.44
C ARG A 488 -17.70 -5.47 12.27
N ASN A 489 -17.45 -4.38 12.98
CA ASN A 489 -16.22 -3.60 12.85
C ASN A 489 -15.11 -4.03 13.83
N GLY A 490 -15.32 -5.08 14.63
CA GLY A 490 -14.28 -5.65 15.49
C GLY A 490 -14.04 -4.92 16.80
N HIS A 491 -14.98 -4.08 17.25
CA HIS A 491 -14.84 -3.24 18.45
C HIS A 491 -15.18 -4.01 19.73
N PHE A 492 -14.29 -4.91 20.14
CA PHE A 492 -14.52 -5.82 21.28
C PHE A 492 -14.85 -5.10 22.59
N GLU A 493 -14.09 -4.06 22.98
CA GLU A 493 -14.35 -3.30 24.22
C GLU A 493 -15.70 -2.59 24.18
N MET A 494 -16.11 -2.07 23.02
CA MET A 494 -17.45 -1.50 22.83
C MET A 494 -18.54 -2.57 23.01
N VAL A 495 -18.38 -3.75 22.40
CA VAL A 495 -19.34 -4.87 22.54
C VAL A 495 -19.46 -5.31 23.99
N LYS A 496 -18.33 -5.45 24.69
CA LYS A 496 -18.30 -5.78 26.12
C LYS A 496 -19.00 -4.72 26.95
N TRP A 497 -18.66 -3.44 26.73
CA TRP A 497 -19.28 -2.34 27.46
C TRP A 497 -20.80 -2.27 27.23
N LEU A 498 -21.26 -2.42 25.98
CA LEU A 498 -22.69 -2.46 25.65
C LEU A 498 -23.39 -3.65 26.32
N GLN A 499 -22.74 -4.81 26.39
CA GLN A 499 -23.28 -5.99 27.06
C GLN A 499 -23.47 -5.77 28.57
N GLU A 500 -22.50 -5.12 29.21
CA GLU A 500 -22.50 -4.89 30.66
C GLU A 500 -23.46 -3.77 31.08
N ASN A 501 -23.69 -2.77 30.22
CA ASN A 501 -24.40 -1.54 30.59
C ASN A 501 -25.75 -1.33 29.88
N ARG A 502 -26.08 -2.12 28.85
CA ARG A 502 -27.32 -1.99 28.05
C ARG A 502 -28.13 -3.29 28.03
N ARG A 503 -29.44 -3.18 27.81
CA ARG A 503 -30.38 -4.32 27.86
C ARG A 503 -30.91 -4.74 26.48
N GLU A 504 -30.63 -3.94 25.45
CA GLU A 504 -31.09 -4.17 24.09
C GLU A 504 -30.49 -5.44 23.47
N GLY A 505 -29.25 -5.74 23.82
CA GLY A 505 -28.45 -6.85 23.33
C GLY A 505 -28.18 -6.82 21.82
N CYS A 506 -27.86 -7.97 21.24
CA CYS A 506 -27.62 -8.12 19.80
C CYS A 506 -28.69 -8.98 19.10
N THR A 507 -28.65 -8.99 17.76
CA THR A 507 -29.34 -10.02 16.96
C THR A 507 -28.35 -11.06 16.47
N ARG A 508 -28.85 -12.07 15.74
CA ARG A 508 -28.01 -13.01 14.96
C ARG A 508 -26.98 -12.31 14.07
N ALA A 509 -27.27 -11.07 13.65
CA ALA A 509 -26.38 -10.29 12.80
C ALA A 509 -24.99 -10.13 13.44
N ALA A 510 -24.89 -9.80 14.73
CA ALA A 510 -23.61 -9.58 15.42
C ALA A 510 -22.62 -10.74 15.27
N MET A 511 -23.08 -11.98 15.48
CA MET A 511 -22.22 -13.17 15.30
C MET A 511 -21.88 -13.38 13.82
N THR A 512 -22.85 -13.25 12.92
CA THR A 512 -22.62 -13.48 11.48
C THR A 512 -21.71 -12.42 10.84
N THR A 513 -21.75 -11.17 11.30
CA THR A 513 -20.89 -10.09 10.82
C THR A 513 -19.53 -10.11 11.50
N ALA A 514 -19.45 -10.52 12.77
CA ALA A 514 -18.17 -10.82 13.43
C ALA A 514 -17.45 -11.96 12.71
N ALA A 515 -18.17 -13.01 12.30
CA ALA A 515 -17.61 -14.10 11.50
C ALA A 515 -17.17 -13.65 10.10
N ALA A 516 -17.93 -12.75 9.46
CA ALA A 516 -17.55 -12.15 8.16
C ALA A 516 -16.33 -11.22 8.24
N GLY A 517 -16.03 -10.65 9.41
CA GLY A 517 -14.84 -9.82 9.64
C GLY A 517 -13.69 -10.55 10.36
N GLY A 518 -13.84 -11.85 10.65
CA GLY A 518 -12.82 -12.65 11.33
C GLY A 518 -12.62 -12.32 12.81
N HIS A 519 -13.58 -11.65 13.45
CA HIS A 519 -13.49 -11.14 14.82
C HIS A 519 -13.71 -12.23 15.86
N LEU A 520 -12.81 -13.22 15.91
CA LEU A 520 -12.94 -14.43 16.73
C LEU A 520 -13.14 -14.15 18.23
N LYS A 521 -12.50 -13.11 18.78
CA LYS A 521 -12.69 -12.69 20.19
C LYS A 521 -14.14 -12.31 20.48
N ILE A 522 -14.76 -11.55 19.57
CA ILE A 522 -16.17 -11.16 19.67
C ILE A 522 -17.07 -12.37 19.50
N MET A 523 -16.79 -13.26 18.55
CA MET A 523 -17.57 -14.49 18.34
C MET A 523 -17.60 -15.37 19.61
N LYS A 524 -16.43 -15.59 20.24
CA LYS A 524 -16.32 -16.35 21.49
C LYS A 524 -17.12 -15.69 22.62
N PHE A 525 -16.99 -14.37 22.77
CA PHE A 525 -17.69 -13.61 23.80
C PHE A 525 -19.21 -13.60 23.62
N LEU A 526 -19.70 -13.38 22.40
CA LEU A 526 -21.12 -13.39 22.09
C LEU A 526 -21.72 -14.79 22.29
N ASN A 527 -21.00 -15.85 21.92
CA ASN A 527 -21.47 -17.22 22.14
C ASN A 527 -21.57 -17.58 23.62
N ALA A 528 -20.62 -17.13 24.45
CA ALA A 528 -20.69 -17.32 25.89
C ALA A 528 -21.85 -16.54 26.52
N SER A 529 -22.17 -15.36 25.97
CA SER A 529 -23.16 -14.44 26.54
C SER A 529 -24.60 -14.69 26.08
N TYR A 530 -24.79 -15.31 24.91
CA TYR A 530 -26.11 -15.47 24.28
C TYR A 530 -26.36 -16.90 23.80
N LYS A 531 -27.47 -17.51 24.27
CA LYS A 531 -28.00 -18.79 23.77
C LYS A 531 -28.84 -18.62 22.50
N LEU A 532 -28.30 -17.92 21.50
CA LEU A 532 -28.99 -17.75 20.21
C LEU A 532 -28.63 -18.89 19.26
N ASP A 533 -29.60 -19.30 18.43
CA ASP A 533 -29.33 -20.22 17.32
C ASP A 533 -28.59 -19.46 16.20
N TRP A 534 -27.27 -19.69 16.10
CA TRP A 534 -26.36 -19.06 15.15
C TRP A 534 -26.18 -19.85 13.82
N ARG A 535 -27.01 -20.88 13.59
CA ARG A 535 -26.79 -21.90 12.55
C ARG A 535 -26.54 -21.35 11.14
N ASN A 536 -25.62 -22.04 10.45
CA ASN A 536 -25.20 -22.01 9.04
C ASN A 536 -24.67 -20.68 8.48
N LYS A 537 -25.26 -19.53 8.83
CA LYS A 537 -24.88 -18.25 8.22
C LYS A 537 -23.55 -17.71 8.73
N ALA A 538 -23.18 -18.03 9.98
CA ALA A 538 -21.90 -17.62 10.54
C ALA A 538 -20.72 -18.33 9.86
N ILE A 539 -20.79 -19.66 9.70
CA ILE A 539 -19.73 -20.43 9.01
C ILE A 539 -19.69 -20.09 7.52
N GLU A 540 -20.84 -19.91 6.87
CA GLU A 540 -20.88 -19.46 5.47
C GLU A 540 -20.20 -18.10 5.28
N ASN A 541 -20.45 -17.14 6.16
CA ASN A 541 -19.82 -15.83 6.11
C ASN A 541 -18.31 -15.90 6.36
N ALA A 542 -17.86 -16.66 7.36
CA ALA A 542 -16.44 -16.87 7.63
C ALA A 542 -15.72 -17.52 6.43
N VAL A 543 -16.36 -18.49 5.77
CA VAL A 543 -15.84 -19.09 4.52
C VAL A 543 -15.80 -18.08 3.37
N SER A 544 -16.86 -17.28 3.21
CA SER A 544 -16.97 -16.30 2.11
C SER A 544 -15.95 -15.16 2.19
N HIS A 545 -15.41 -14.90 3.38
CA HIS A 545 -14.44 -13.82 3.64
C HIS A 545 -13.05 -14.34 4.04
N GLY A 546 -12.79 -15.64 3.91
CA GLY A 546 -11.43 -16.20 4.06
C GLY A 546 -10.93 -16.32 5.50
N HIS A 547 -11.82 -16.35 6.50
CA HIS A 547 -11.44 -16.38 7.92
C HIS A 547 -11.28 -17.80 8.47
N THR A 548 -10.16 -18.46 8.16
CA THR A 548 -9.86 -19.85 8.54
C THR A 548 -10.05 -20.16 10.03
N GLU A 549 -9.53 -19.31 10.92
CA GLU A 549 -9.62 -19.55 12.37
C GLU A 549 -11.06 -19.42 12.90
N ALA A 550 -11.86 -18.55 12.30
CA ALA A 550 -13.29 -18.47 12.59
C ALA A 550 -14.02 -19.73 12.11
N VAL A 551 -13.70 -20.24 10.92
CA VAL A 551 -14.26 -21.49 10.38
C VAL A 551 -13.91 -22.69 11.27
N LYS A 552 -12.64 -22.84 11.65
CA LYS A 552 -12.17 -23.89 12.56
C LYS A 552 -12.91 -23.83 13.89
N TRP A 553 -13.01 -22.65 14.48
CA TRP A 553 -13.69 -22.50 15.76
C TRP A 553 -15.18 -22.83 15.67
N LEU A 554 -15.89 -22.35 14.64
CA LEU A 554 -17.30 -22.67 14.40
C LEU A 554 -17.54 -24.17 14.17
N TYR A 555 -16.62 -24.85 13.49
CA TYR A 555 -16.69 -26.29 13.27
C TYR A 555 -16.46 -27.08 14.55
N TYR A 556 -15.31 -26.86 15.23
CA TYR A 556 -14.92 -27.66 16.38
C TYR A 556 -15.73 -27.36 17.65
N HIS A 557 -16.14 -26.12 17.88
CA HIS A 557 -16.72 -25.71 19.17
C HIS A 557 -18.24 -25.49 19.12
N LEU A 558 -18.81 -25.24 17.94
CA LEU A 558 -20.26 -25.08 17.76
C LEU A 558 -20.89 -26.19 16.91
N GLU A 559 -20.12 -27.24 16.59
CA GLU A 559 -20.56 -28.41 15.80
C GLU A 559 -21.25 -28.01 14.48
N GLN A 560 -20.85 -26.88 13.88
CA GLN A 560 -21.45 -26.44 12.62
C GLN A 560 -21.01 -27.34 11.48
N LYS A 561 -21.98 -27.87 10.72
CA LYS A 561 -21.71 -28.76 9.60
C LYS A 561 -21.05 -28.00 8.45
N LEU A 562 -19.97 -28.56 7.92
CA LEU A 562 -19.43 -28.16 6.63
C LEU A 562 -20.31 -28.69 5.50
N LEU A 563 -20.42 -27.91 4.43
CA LEU A 563 -21.13 -28.28 3.21
C LEU A 563 -20.14 -28.36 2.06
N SER A 564 -20.41 -29.22 1.08
CA SER A 564 -19.61 -29.31 -0.14
C SER A 564 -19.52 -27.98 -0.90
N SER A 565 -20.55 -27.15 -0.80
CA SER A 565 -20.58 -25.79 -1.36
C SER A 565 -19.54 -24.86 -0.75
N PHE A 566 -19.06 -25.12 0.48
CA PHE A 566 -18.02 -24.30 1.12
C PHE A 566 -16.65 -24.49 0.49
N ALA A 567 -16.29 -25.72 0.11
CA ALA A 567 -15.06 -25.99 -0.64
C ALA A 567 -15.09 -25.27 -2.00
N ILE A 568 -16.22 -25.36 -2.71
CA ILE A 568 -16.40 -24.65 -3.99
C ILE A 568 -16.25 -23.14 -3.80
N ARG A 569 -16.81 -22.58 -2.72
CA ARG A 569 -16.74 -21.15 -2.42
C ARG A 569 -15.32 -20.70 -2.04
N ALA A 570 -14.63 -21.45 -1.20
CA ALA A 570 -13.23 -21.19 -0.86
C ALA A 570 -12.34 -21.19 -2.11
N ALA A 571 -12.57 -22.13 -3.04
CA ALA A 571 -11.90 -22.14 -4.34
C ALA A 571 -12.23 -20.95 -5.24
N ARG A 572 -13.47 -20.45 -5.24
CA ARG A 572 -13.84 -19.25 -6.02
C ARG A 572 -13.02 -18.04 -5.61
N CYS A 573 -12.75 -17.92 -4.31
CA CYS A 573 -12.14 -16.74 -3.69
C CYS A 573 -10.66 -16.96 -3.32
N ASP A 574 -10.04 -18.06 -3.76
CA ASP A 574 -8.63 -18.39 -3.50
C ASP A 574 -8.24 -18.54 -2.01
N TYR A 575 -9.17 -19.03 -1.18
CA TYR A 575 -8.93 -19.25 0.25
C TYR A 575 -8.34 -20.64 0.53
N ILE A 576 -7.07 -20.83 0.18
CA ILE A 576 -6.35 -22.11 0.32
C ILE A 576 -6.39 -22.66 1.75
N GLY A 577 -6.16 -21.83 2.76
CA GLY A 577 -6.18 -22.29 4.16
C GLY A 577 -7.53 -22.88 4.60
N ILE A 578 -8.64 -22.43 4.00
CA ILE A 578 -9.96 -23.02 4.22
C ILE A 578 -10.12 -24.33 3.45
N LEU A 579 -9.60 -24.42 2.22
CA LEU A 579 -9.60 -25.66 1.43
C LEU A 579 -8.78 -26.77 2.10
N GLU A 580 -7.60 -26.43 2.62
CA GLU A 580 -6.76 -27.30 3.42
C GLU A 580 -7.52 -27.79 4.65
N PHE A 581 -8.11 -26.87 5.43
CA PHE A 581 -8.90 -27.24 6.58
C PHE A 581 -10.06 -28.18 6.22
N ILE A 582 -10.85 -27.85 5.19
CA ILE A 582 -11.97 -28.70 4.75
C ILE A 582 -11.46 -30.09 4.32
N ASN A 583 -10.30 -30.17 3.65
CA ASN A 583 -9.67 -31.43 3.25
C ASN A 583 -9.20 -32.27 4.46
N THR A 584 -8.79 -31.64 5.57
CA THR A 584 -8.40 -32.38 6.78
C THR A 584 -9.58 -33.03 7.51
N VAL A 585 -10.80 -32.50 7.34
CA VAL A 585 -11.98 -32.95 8.10
C VAL A 585 -13.09 -33.58 7.25
N SER A 586 -12.98 -33.53 5.91
CA SER A 586 -13.96 -34.09 4.98
C SER A 586 -13.41 -34.25 3.56
N ASP A 587 -14.04 -35.12 2.76
CA ASP A 587 -13.67 -35.31 1.34
C ASP A 587 -14.24 -34.25 0.39
N PHE A 588 -14.90 -33.19 0.88
CA PHE A 588 -15.58 -32.23 0.03
C PHE A 588 -14.66 -31.48 -0.93
N SER A 589 -13.38 -31.32 -0.58
CA SER A 589 -12.39 -30.69 -1.43
C SER A 589 -11.99 -31.53 -2.65
N SER A 590 -12.32 -32.83 -2.67
CA SER A 590 -12.12 -33.75 -3.81
C SER A 590 -13.13 -33.57 -4.95
N ASN A 591 -14.12 -32.69 -4.78
CA ASN A 591 -15.11 -32.41 -5.81
C ASN A 591 -14.45 -31.70 -7.00
N THR A 592 -14.55 -32.26 -8.20
CA THR A 592 -13.97 -31.70 -9.43
C THR A 592 -14.44 -30.27 -9.73
N SER A 593 -15.58 -29.85 -9.18
CA SER A 593 -16.07 -28.47 -9.25
C SER A 593 -15.08 -27.46 -8.64
N VAL A 594 -14.31 -27.85 -7.61
CA VAL A 594 -13.26 -27.03 -6.97
C VAL A 594 -12.16 -26.71 -7.99
N TYR A 595 -11.69 -27.71 -8.73
CA TYR A 595 -10.74 -27.56 -9.83
C TYR A 595 -11.29 -26.67 -10.96
N HIS A 596 -12.52 -26.96 -11.42
CA HIS A 596 -13.13 -26.21 -12.53
C HIS A 596 -13.37 -24.75 -12.20
N VAL A 597 -13.75 -24.46 -10.95
CA VAL A 597 -13.91 -23.10 -10.44
C VAL A 597 -12.58 -22.37 -10.36
N GLY A 598 -11.54 -23.00 -9.82
CA GLY A 598 -10.21 -22.40 -9.78
C GLY A 598 -9.72 -22.02 -11.18
N LEU A 599 -9.97 -22.89 -12.16
CA LEU A 599 -9.63 -22.62 -13.55
C LEU A 599 -10.48 -21.48 -14.17
N GLY A 600 -11.80 -21.49 -13.95
CA GLY A 600 -12.71 -20.48 -14.49
C GLY A 600 -12.47 -19.07 -13.94
N ASN A 601 -12.08 -18.97 -12.66
CA ASN A 601 -11.75 -17.71 -12.00
C ASN A 601 -10.29 -17.28 -12.17
N LYS A 602 -9.47 -18.06 -12.89
CA LYS A 602 -8.03 -17.82 -13.06
C LYS A 602 -7.25 -17.77 -11.74
N ASN A 603 -7.58 -18.66 -10.80
CA ASN A 603 -6.87 -18.83 -9.53
C ASN A 603 -5.85 -19.99 -9.67
N PRO A 604 -4.58 -19.74 -10.09
CA PRO A 604 -3.63 -20.80 -10.37
C PRO A 604 -3.24 -21.59 -9.12
N GLU A 605 -3.23 -20.96 -7.95
CA GLU A 605 -2.90 -21.62 -6.68
C GLU A 605 -3.97 -22.65 -6.29
N VAL A 606 -5.26 -22.36 -6.46
CA VAL A 606 -6.34 -23.35 -6.26
C VAL A 606 -6.19 -24.54 -7.20
N VAL A 607 -5.89 -24.28 -8.48
CA VAL A 607 -5.73 -25.33 -9.49
C VAL A 607 -4.53 -26.22 -9.15
N LYS A 608 -3.41 -25.60 -8.80
CA LYS A 608 -2.18 -26.29 -8.37
C LYS A 608 -2.43 -27.09 -7.11
N TRP A 609 -2.98 -26.47 -6.07
CA TRP A 609 -3.36 -27.12 -4.82
C TRP A 609 -4.24 -28.35 -5.07
N TYR A 610 -5.26 -28.24 -5.93
CA TYR A 610 -6.13 -29.37 -6.25
C TYR A 610 -5.37 -30.49 -6.97
N VAL A 611 -4.52 -30.14 -7.95
CA VAL A 611 -3.74 -31.12 -8.71
C VAL A 611 -2.73 -31.83 -7.81
N ASP A 612 -2.12 -31.12 -6.87
CA ASP A 612 -1.15 -31.69 -5.93
C ASP A 612 -1.82 -32.71 -4.99
N HIS A 613 -3.07 -32.48 -4.59
CA HIS A 613 -3.80 -33.38 -3.68
C HIS A 613 -4.53 -34.52 -4.39
N TYR A 614 -5.11 -34.30 -5.57
CA TYR A 614 -6.02 -35.25 -6.23
C TYR A 614 -5.64 -35.62 -7.67
N GLY A 615 -4.61 -34.99 -8.23
CA GLY A 615 -4.24 -35.10 -9.64
C GLY A 615 -5.11 -34.27 -10.57
N ASN A 616 -4.69 -34.16 -11.83
CA ASN A 616 -5.39 -33.36 -12.84
C ASN A 616 -6.66 -34.06 -13.36
N PRO A 617 -7.87 -33.54 -13.10
CA PRO A 617 -9.12 -34.16 -13.55
C PRO A 617 -9.24 -34.27 -15.07
N ARG A 618 -8.63 -33.36 -15.83
CA ARG A 618 -8.66 -33.36 -17.31
C ARG A 618 -7.80 -34.47 -17.92
N LYS A 619 -6.87 -35.05 -17.17
CA LYS A 619 -6.03 -36.17 -17.61
C LYS A 619 -6.64 -37.54 -17.30
N ARG A 620 -7.73 -37.61 -16.51
CA ARG A 620 -8.51 -38.85 -16.29
C ARG A 620 -9.54 -39.06 -17.41
N LYS A 621 -9.04 -39.23 -18.63
CA LYS A 621 -9.72 -39.90 -19.73
C LYS A 621 -8.60 -40.57 -20.52
N TYR A 622 -8.34 -41.83 -20.19
CA TYR A 622 -8.03 -42.97 -21.06
C TYR A 622 -7.65 -44.15 -20.17
#